data_AF-A0A218W4Z8-F1
#
_entry.id   AF-A0A218W4Z8-F1
#
_cell.length_a   1.000
_cell.length_b   1.000
_cell.length_c   1.000
_cell.angle_alpha   90.00
_cell.angle_beta   90.00
_cell.angle_gamma   90.00
#
_symmetry.space_group_name_H-M   'P 1'
#
loop_
_entity.id
_entity.type
_entity.pdbx_description
1 polymer ?
#
loop_
_entity_poly.entity_id
_entity_poly.type
_entity_poly.pdbx_seq_one_letter_code
_entity_poly.pdbx_strand_id
1 'polypeptide(L)'
;MGCPKIVKLPDSFDALKSLIELDILSAQLIELPDSIGNLEGLKVLKMDNCWDGELPRSIGTMKKLEELHANHSSLEEEIPIEIGMLSCLRILELSNT
;
A
#
# COMPACT_ATOMS: atom_id res chain seq x y z
N MET A 1 -17.92 7.37 10.24
CA MET A 1 -18.64 8.37 9.42
C MET A 1 -17.61 9.15 8.63
N GLY A 2 -17.45 9.02 7.33
CA GLY A 2 -17.81 8.03 6.34
C GLY A 2 -16.81 8.30 5.23
N CYS A 3 -16.11 7.29 4.73
CA CYS A 3 -14.97 7.46 3.82
C CYS A 3 -15.46 8.09 2.50
N PRO A 4 -15.34 9.41 2.27
CA PRO A 4 -15.98 10.03 1.14
C PRO A 4 -14.99 10.08 -0.01
N LYS A 5 -15.33 9.36 -1.09
CA LYS A 5 -14.65 9.20 -2.38
C LYS A 5 -13.80 7.95 -2.50
N ILE A 6 -14.26 7.12 -3.43
CA ILE A 6 -13.49 6.07 -4.06
C ILE A 6 -12.40 6.73 -4.91
N VAL A 7 -11.15 6.39 -4.61
CA VAL A 7 -10.00 6.80 -5.43
C VAL A 7 -9.43 5.55 -6.08
N LYS A 8 -9.03 5.66 -7.34
CA LYS A 8 -8.12 4.72 -7.99
C LYS A 8 -6.84 5.48 -8.29
N LEU A 9 -5.69 4.89 -7.96
CA LEU A 9 -4.43 5.43 -8.45
C LEU A 9 -4.34 5.16 -9.96
N PRO A 10 -3.92 6.13 -10.78
CA PRO A 10 -3.77 5.91 -12.21
C PRO A 10 -2.60 4.95 -12.50
N ASP A 11 -2.64 4.21 -13.61
CA ASP A 11 -1.55 3.28 -13.95
C ASP A 11 -0.20 3.98 -14.08
N SER A 12 -0.20 5.25 -14.50
CA SER A 12 0.98 6.12 -14.62
C SER A 12 1.54 6.61 -13.28
N PHE A 13 0.98 6.16 -12.14
CA PHE A 13 1.50 6.50 -10.82
C PHE A 13 2.92 5.97 -10.60
N ASP A 14 3.30 4.93 -11.34
CA ASP A 14 4.66 4.39 -11.39
C ASP A 14 5.71 5.33 -12.02
N ALA A 15 5.29 6.41 -12.68
CA ALA A 15 6.18 7.45 -13.18
C ALA A 15 6.81 8.29 -12.07
N LEU A 16 6.30 8.22 -10.84
CA LEU A 16 6.79 8.97 -9.68
C LEU A 16 8.08 8.35 -9.08
N LYS A 17 9.14 8.25 -9.89
CA LYS A 17 10.41 7.57 -9.51
C LYS A 17 11.16 8.20 -8.33
N SER A 18 10.87 9.46 -8.03
CA SER A 18 11.45 10.18 -6.88
C SER A 18 10.56 10.18 -5.64
N LEU A 19 9.40 9.52 -5.68
CA LEU A 19 8.49 9.45 -4.55
C LEU A 19 9.13 8.63 -3.42
N ILE A 20 9.14 9.20 -2.22
CA ILE A 20 9.73 8.57 -1.03
C ILE A 20 8.65 8.13 -0.05
N GLU A 21 7.59 8.91 0.07
CA GLU A 21 6.47 8.64 0.97
C GLU A 21 5.15 8.80 0.19
N LEU A 22 4.27 7.81 0.35
CA LEU A 22 2.90 7.83 -0.13
C LEU A 22 1.97 7.69 1.07
N ASP A 23 1.18 8.74 1.31
CA ASP A 23 0.16 8.79 2.35
C ASP A 23 -1.22 8.93 1.70
N ILE A 24 -2.06 7.93 1.91
CA ILE A 24 -3.45 7.89 1.43
C ILE A 24 -4.45 7.58 2.55
N LEU A 25 -4.12 7.94 3.81
CA LEU A 25 -4.83 7.62 5.06
C LEU A 25 -6.31 8.07 5.16
N SER A 26 -6.85 8.72 4.14
CA SER A 26 -8.22 9.26 4.14
C SER A 26 -8.90 9.13 2.78
N ALA A 27 -8.33 8.34 1.87
CA ALA A 27 -8.96 7.97 0.62
C ALA A 27 -9.61 6.59 0.78
N GLN A 28 -10.85 6.43 0.31
CA GLN A 28 -11.42 5.08 0.17
C GLN A 28 -10.83 4.44 -1.08
N LEU A 29 -9.59 3.98 -1.00
CA LEU A 29 -8.94 3.34 -2.14
C LEU A 29 -9.53 1.93 -2.29
N ILE A 30 -10.09 1.62 -3.46
CA ILE A 30 -10.65 0.26 -3.72
C ILE A 30 -9.53 -0.74 -3.95
N GLU A 31 -8.49 -0.33 -4.68
CA GLU A 31 -7.40 -1.19 -5.08
C GLU A 31 -6.13 -0.35 -5.32
N LEU A 32 -4.99 -0.97 -5.07
CA LEU A 32 -3.68 -0.50 -5.47
C LEU A 32 -3.40 -1.13 -6.82
N PRO A 33 -3.01 -0.36 -7.83
CA PRO A 33 -2.61 -0.94 -9.10
C PRO A 33 -1.35 -1.79 -8.89
N ASP A 34 -1.20 -2.87 -9.67
CA ASP A 34 0.03 -3.67 -9.68
C ASP A 34 1.28 -2.82 -9.94
N SER A 35 1.14 -1.68 -10.63
CA SER A 35 2.22 -0.74 -10.89
C SER A 35 2.77 -0.05 -9.64
N ILE A 36 2.13 -0.17 -8.47
CA ILE A 36 2.69 0.33 -7.19
C ILE A 36 4.07 -0.28 -6.90
N GLY A 37 4.29 -1.54 -7.32
CA GLY A 37 5.57 -2.23 -7.20
C GLY A 37 6.73 -1.57 -7.96
N ASN A 38 6.42 -0.72 -8.95
CA ASN A 38 7.40 0.00 -9.76
C ASN A 38 7.93 1.27 -9.07
N LEU A 39 7.44 1.61 -7.88
CA LEU A 39 7.92 2.72 -7.07
C LEU A 39 9.19 2.31 -6.30
N GLU A 40 10.28 2.06 -7.04
CA GLU A 40 11.57 1.59 -6.50
C GLU A 40 12.25 2.56 -5.51
N GLY A 41 11.77 3.81 -5.43
CA GLY A 41 12.25 4.83 -4.50
C GLY A 41 11.47 4.90 -3.19
N LEU A 42 10.28 4.29 -3.13
CA LEU A 42 9.37 4.45 -2.00
C LEU A 42 9.93 3.78 -0.74
N LYS A 43 9.87 4.50 0.36
CA LYS A 43 10.30 4.07 1.69
C LYS A 43 9.14 3.92 2.66
N VAL A 44 8.11 4.74 2.50
CA VAL A 44 6.97 4.78 3.42
C VAL A 44 5.67 4.68 2.61
N LEU A 45 4.85 3.68 2.93
CA LEU A 45 3.50 3.51 2.38
C LEU A 45 2.49 3.47 3.53
N LYS A 46 1.59 4.45 3.56
CA LYS A 46 0.55 4.61 4.59
C LYS A 46 -0.84 4.58 3.96
N MET A 47 -1.65 3.61 4.35
CA MET A 47 -2.97 3.33 3.77
C MET A 47 -4.04 3.02 4.82
N ASP A 48 -3.79 3.34 6.08
CA ASP A 48 -4.75 3.13 7.17
C ASP A 48 -6.06 3.89 6.95
N ASN A 49 -7.14 3.38 7.57
CA ASN A 49 -8.48 3.95 7.57
C ASN A 49 -9.12 4.02 6.18
N CYS A 50 -10.08 3.12 5.92
CA CYS A 50 -10.90 3.02 4.70
C CYS A 50 -10.27 2.26 3.52
N TRP A 51 -9.17 1.54 3.75
CA TRP A 51 -8.61 0.61 2.78
C TRP A 51 -9.23 -0.78 2.99
N ASP A 52 -10.00 -1.21 1.99
CA ASP A 52 -10.68 -2.52 1.96
C ASP A 52 -10.15 -3.42 0.82
N GLY A 53 -9.07 -3.02 0.13
CA GLY A 53 -8.53 -3.72 -1.03
C GLY A 53 -7.34 -4.64 -0.72
N GLU A 54 -7.04 -5.58 -1.60
CA GLU A 54 -5.86 -6.46 -1.45
C GLU A 54 -4.55 -5.70 -1.67
N LEU A 55 -3.52 -6.07 -0.90
CA LEU A 55 -2.14 -5.73 -1.26
C LEU A 55 -1.75 -6.51 -2.53
N PRO A 56 -1.34 -5.84 -3.62
CA PRO A 56 -0.94 -6.53 -4.83
C PRO A 56 0.36 -7.31 -4.58
N ARG A 57 0.53 -8.46 -5.25
CA ARG A 57 1.75 -9.27 -5.15
C ARG A 57 3.01 -8.50 -5.56
N SER A 58 2.85 -7.47 -6.41
CA SER A 58 3.93 -6.56 -6.78
C SER A 58 4.52 -5.79 -5.62
N ILE A 59 3.89 -5.74 -4.44
CA ILE A 59 4.50 -5.17 -3.23
C ILE A 59 5.90 -5.77 -2.97
N GLY A 60 6.10 -7.06 -3.25
CA GLY A 60 7.37 -7.75 -3.07
C GLY A 60 8.54 -7.20 -3.91
N THR A 61 8.27 -6.36 -4.93
CA THR A 61 9.31 -5.71 -5.74
C THR A 61 9.84 -4.43 -5.12
N MET A 62 9.15 -3.87 -4.12
CA MET A 62 9.49 -2.59 -3.47
C MET A 62 10.64 -2.74 -2.47
N LYS A 63 11.84 -3.08 -2.95
CA LYS A 63 12.99 -3.45 -2.10
C LYS A 63 13.49 -2.37 -1.15
N LYS A 64 13.11 -1.11 -1.37
CA LYS A 64 13.47 0.03 -0.51
C LYS A 64 12.39 0.41 0.49
N LEU A 65 11.24 -0.27 0.50
CA LEU A 65 10.18 0.02 1.44
C LEU A 65 10.67 -0.30 2.86
N GLU A 66 10.59 0.68 3.74
CA GLU A 66 11.03 0.63 5.14
C GLU A 66 9.83 0.55 6.09
N GLU A 67 8.71 1.18 5.72
CA GLU A 67 7.49 1.28 6.55
C GLU A 67 6.24 0.99 5.71
N LEU A 68 5.43 0.03 6.16
CA LEU A 68 4.13 -0.30 5.60
C LEU A 68 3.07 -0.23 6.70
N HIS A 69 2.14 0.72 6.55
CA HIS A 69 0.96 0.85 7.39
C HIS A 69 -0.26 0.55 6.52
N ALA A 70 -0.90 -0.59 6.75
CA ALA A 70 -2.08 -1.05 6.04
C ALA A 70 -3.09 -1.62 7.05
N ASN A 71 -3.55 -0.75 7.95
CA ASN A 71 -4.59 -1.10 8.91
C ASN A 71 -5.95 -1.19 8.18
N HIS A 72 -6.57 -2.36 8.27
CA HIS A 72 -7.79 -2.74 7.57
C HIS A 72 -9.00 -2.74 8.50
N SER A 73 -10.17 -2.43 7.95
CA SER A 73 -11.45 -2.60 8.65
C SER A 73 -12.13 -3.95 8.37
N SER A 74 -11.63 -4.72 7.38
CA SER A 74 -12.19 -6.02 7.01
C SER A 74 -11.12 -6.93 6.37
N LEU A 75 -10.30 -7.59 7.18
CA LEU A 75 -9.36 -8.63 6.70
C LEU A 75 -10.12 -9.93 6.33
N GLU A 76 -10.95 -9.90 5.29
CA GLU A 76 -11.47 -11.15 4.69
C GLU A 76 -10.46 -11.76 3.69
N GLU A 77 -9.48 -10.99 3.21
CA GLU A 77 -8.49 -11.42 2.21
C GLU A 77 -7.06 -11.55 2.78
N GLU A 78 -6.29 -12.49 2.23
CA GLU A 78 -4.97 -12.88 2.75
C GLU A 78 -3.88 -11.86 2.38
N ILE A 79 -2.98 -11.57 3.33
CA ILE A 79 -1.76 -10.80 3.07
C ILE A 79 -0.88 -11.59 2.07
N PRO A 80 -0.39 -10.97 0.98
CA PRO A 80 0.42 -11.67 -0.01
C PRO A 80 1.73 -12.19 0.59
N ILE A 81 2.12 -13.41 0.24
CA ILE A 81 3.38 -14.04 0.71
C ILE A 81 4.61 -13.22 0.28
N GLU A 82 4.48 -12.44 -0.79
CA GLU A 82 5.48 -11.54 -1.33
C GLU A 82 5.88 -10.43 -0.35
N ILE A 83 5.11 -10.17 0.70
CA ILE A 83 5.51 -9.25 1.79
C ILE A 83 6.84 -9.69 2.42
N GLY A 84 7.12 -11.00 2.45
CA GLY A 84 8.41 -11.56 2.92
C GLY A 84 9.60 -11.21 2.01
N MET A 85 9.37 -10.62 0.84
CA MET A 85 10.40 -10.19 -0.09
C MET A 85 10.89 -8.75 0.17
N LEU A 86 10.25 -8.02 1.09
CA LEU A 86 10.59 -6.64 1.45
C LEU A 86 11.81 -6.57 2.37
N SER A 87 13.00 -6.68 1.78
CA SER A 87 14.27 -6.79 2.51
C SER A 87 14.64 -5.60 3.40
N CYS A 88 14.07 -4.43 3.16
CA CYS A 88 14.33 -3.22 3.94
C CYS A 88 13.21 -2.89 4.95
N LEU A 89 12.15 -3.70 5.00
CA LEU A 89 11.01 -3.42 5.85
C LEU A 89 11.39 -3.53 7.33
N ARG A 90 11.07 -2.50 8.08
CA ARG A 90 11.35 -2.36 9.51
C ARG A 90 10.07 -2.18 10.31
N ILE A 91 9.08 -1.51 9.73
CA ILE A 91 7.77 -1.29 10.34
C ILE A 91 6.73 -1.95 9.44
N LEU A 92 5.98 -2.87 10.03
CA LEU A 92 4.83 -3.50 9.41
C LEU A 92 3.65 -3.41 10.39
N GLU A 93 2.71 -2.54 10.07
CA GLU A 93 1.47 -2.37 10.83
C GLU A 93 0.31 -2.91 10.00
N LEU A 94 -0.19 -4.05 10.46
CA LEU A 94 -1.37 -4.73 9.95
C LEU A 94 -2.29 -4.98 11.14
N SER A 95 -3.34 -4.19 11.28
CA SER A 95 -4.38 -4.42 12.29
C SER A 95 -5.75 -4.54 11.65
N ASN A 96 -6.62 -5.28 12.33
CA ASN A 96 -8.05 -5.41 12.01
C ASN A 96 -8.81 -4.77 13.18
N THR A 97 -9.68 -3.81 12.89
CA THR A 97 -10.49 -3.13 13.92
C THR A 97 -11.94 -3.05 13.51
#